data_AF-A0A9D0AC30-F1
#
_entry.id   AF-A0A9D0AC30-F1
#
_cell.length_a   1.000
_cell.length_b   1.000
_cell.length_c   1.000
_cell.angle_alpha   90.00
_cell.angle_beta   90.00
_cell.angle_gamma   90.00
#
_symmetry.space_group_name_H-M   'P 1'
#
loop_
_entity.id
_entity.type
_entity.pdbx_description
1 polymer ?
#
loop_
_entity_poly.entity_id
_entity_poly.type
_entity_poly.pdbx_seq_one_letter_code
_entity_poly.pdbx_strand_id
1 'polypeptide(L)'
;MTPEFYKIFAEYREIAVRYDDPHKAVWCYFNPAPRPCFSLQMLQDLRLMQQNIIDFFNQLNPREEAPIRDLVVCSQIPGIYNL
;
A
#
# COMPACT_ATOMS: atom_id res chain seq x y z
N MET A 1 -2.03 9.82 14.47
CA MET A 1 -1.36 10.08 13.18
C MET A 1 -1.81 11.41 12.58
N THR A 2 -0.92 12.10 11.85
CA THR A 2 -1.25 13.39 11.21
C THR A 2 -2.00 13.18 9.89
N PRO A 3 -2.86 14.13 9.46
CA PRO A 3 -3.47 14.10 8.13
C PRO A 3 -2.45 13.97 7.00
N GLU A 4 -1.25 14.54 7.17
CA GLU A 4 -0.14 14.49 6.22
C GLU A 4 0.38 13.07 6.00
N PHE A 5 0.44 12.25 7.05
CA PHE A 5 0.84 10.86 6.92
C PHE A 5 -0.09 10.09 5.98
N TYR A 6 -1.41 10.30 6.07
CA TYR A 6 -2.35 9.60 5.21
C TYR A 6 -2.25 10.01 3.73
N LYS A 7 -1.67 11.18 3.42
CA LYS A 7 -1.47 11.65 2.04
C LYS A 7 -0.42 10.84 1.27
N ILE A 8 0.39 10.03 1.94
CA ILE A 8 1.35 9.14 1.25
C ILE A 8 0.62 8.02 0.48
N PHE A 9 -0.61 7.69 0.88
CA PHE A 9 -1.45 6.72 0.18
C PHE A 9 -2.26 7.46 -0.88
N ALA A 10 -1.95 7.20 -2.15
CA ALA A 10 -2.68 7.77 -3.27
C ALA A 10 -4.01 7.05 -3.51
N GLU A 11 -4.85 7.63 -4.37
CA GLU A 11 -5.91 6.87 -4.99
C GLU A 11 -5.31 6.01 -6.12
N TYR A 12 -5.53 4.71 -6.02
CA TYR A 12 -5.06 3.73 -7.01
C TYR A 12 -6.25 3.15 -7.77
N ARG A 13 -5.99 2.55 -8.93
CA ARG A 13 -7.05 2.02 -9.80
C ARG A 13 -7.34 0.54 -9.54
N GLU A 14 -6.29 -0.24 -9.31
CA GLU A 14 -6.39 -1.70 -9.19
C GLU A 14 -5.89 -2.24 -7.84
N ILE A 15 -5.55 -1.35 -6.90
CA ILE A 15 -5.30 -1.70 -5.51
C ILE A 15 -6.09 -0.77 -4.58
N ALA A 16 -6.38 -1.23 -3.37
CA ALA A 16 -6.88 -0.40 -2.29
C ALA A 16 -5.91 -0.47 -1.11
N VAL A 17 -5.61 0.67 -0.50
CA VAL A 17 -4.66 0.75 0.61
C VAL A 17 -5.34 1.28 1.85
N ARG A 18 -5.11 0.60 2.98
CA ARG A 18 -5.59 1.01 4.31
C ARG A 18 -4.45 0.95 5.30
N TYR A 19 -4.31 1.98 6.11
CA TYR A 19 -3.39 1.95 7.25
C TYR A 19 -4.11 1.46 8.53
N ASP A 20 -3.43 0.62 9.28
CA ASP A 20 -3.85 0.01 10.53
C ASP A 20 -2.94 0.51 11.66
N ASP A 21 -3.35 1.61 12.29
CA ASP A 21 -2.57 2.34 13.30
C ASP A 21 -2.19 1.48 14.53
N PRO A 22 -3.10 0.68 15.14
CA PRO A 22 -2.75 -0.20 16.25
C PRO A 22 -1.61 -1.19 15.94
N HIS A 23 -1.56 -1.69 14.71
CA HIS A 23 -0.56 -2.66 14.26
C HIS A 23 0.60 -2.03 13.49
N LYS A 24 0.54 -0.72 13.23
CA LYS A 24 1.48 0.00 12.34
C LYS A 24 1.64 -0.68 10.99
N ALA A 25 0.54 -1.23 10.46
CA ALA A 25 0.54 -2.04 9.25
C ALA A 25 -0.14 -1.32 8.09
N VAL A 26 0.44 -1.42 6.90
CA VAL A 26 -0.21 -1.04 5.64
C VAL A 26 -0.82 -2.28 5.03
N TRP A 27 -2.13 -2.26 4.82
CA TRP A 27 -2.86 -3.30 4.11
C TRP A 27 -3.05 -2.87 2.65
N CYS A 28 -2.47 -3.63 1.73
CA CYS A 28 -2.66 -3.49 0.29
C CYS A 28 -3.55 -4.62 -0.22
N TYR A 29 -4.69 -4.26 -0.79
CA TYR A 29 -5.66 -5.20 -1.33
C TYR A 29 -5.68 -5.11 -2.85
N PHE A 30 -5.39 -6.21 -3.54
CA PHE A 30 -5.55 -6.30 -4.98
C PHE A 30 -7.03 -6.26 -5.35
N ASN A 31 -7.38 -5.35 -6.25
CA ASN A 31 -8.68 -5.22 -6.88
C ASN A 31 -8.52 -5.14 -8.42
N PRO A 32 -7.94 -6.18 -9.04
CA PRO A 32 -7.62 -6.16 -10.47
C PRO A 32 -8.90 -6.20 -11.32
N ALA A 33 -8.91 -5.45 -12.41
CA ALA A 33 -10.01 -5.44 -13.38
C ALA A 33 -9.46 -5.43 -14.81
N PRO A 34 -9.97 -6.25 -15.75
CA PRO A 34 -11.07 -7.20 -15.63
C PRO A 34 -10.66 -8.63 -15.22
N ARG A 35 -9.35 -8.93 -15.12
CA ARG A 35 -8.85 -10.28 -14.81
C ARG A 35 -7.95 -10.25 -13.59
N PRO A 36 -7.95 -11.31 -12.75
CA PRO A 36 -7.12 -11.37 -11.54
C PRO A 36 -5.65 -11.71 -11.84
N CYS A 37 -4.97 -10.82 -12.55
CA CYS A 37 -3.54 -10.92 -12.85
C CYS A 37 -2.82 -9.62 -12.52
N PHE A 38 -1.49 -9.66 -12.53
CA PHE A 38 -0.67 -8.45 -12.46
C PHE A 38 -0.69 -7.70 -13.80
N SER A 39 -1.73 -6.90 -14.00
CA SER A 39 -1.80 -5.98 -15.13
C SER A 39 -0.69 -4.92 -15.03
N LEU A 40 -0.35 -4.26 -16.15
CA LEU A 40 0.57 -3.13 -16.12
C LEU A 40 0.07 -2.00 -15.21
N GLN A 41 -1.24 -1.78 -15.13
CA GLN A 41 -1.84 -0.78 -14.27
C GLN A 41 -1.65 -1.15 -12.79
N MET A 42 -1.90 -2.40 -12.39
CA MET A 42 -1.63 -2.86 -11.02
C MET A 42 -0.15 -2.73 -10.66
N LEU A 43 0.77 -3.08 -11.57
CA LEU A 43 2.20 -2.92 -11.34
C LEU A 43 2.60 -1.44 -11.15
N GLN A 44 1.99 -0.52 -11.90
CA GLN A 44 2.19 0.92 -11.72
C GLN A 44 1.67 1.39 -10.36
N ASP A 45 0.47 0.97 -9.96
CA ASP A 45 -0.14 1.31 -8.68
C ASP A 45 0.70 0.81 -7.50
N LEU A 46 1.16 -0.45 -7.56
CA LEU A 46 2.03 -1.05 -6.55
C LEU A 46 3.37 -0.32 -6.44
N ARG A 47 3.98 0.03 -7.59
CA ARG A 47 5.23 0.80 -7.62
C ARG A 47 5.03 2.17 -6.99
N LEU A 48 3.95 2.88 -7.32
CA LEU A 48 3.66 4.19 -6.77
C LEU A 48 3.46 4.13 -5.25
N MET A 49 2.71 3.14 -4.75
CA MET A 49 2.54 2.91 -3.31
C MET A 49 3.89 2.67 -2.62
N GLN A 50 4.72 1.77 -3.14
CA GLN A 50 6.04 1.49 -2.58
C GLN A 50 6.94 2.72 -2.58
N GLN A 51 6.96 3.48 -3.68
CA GLN A 51 7.78 4.68 -3.79
C GLN A 51 7.35 5.73 -2.77
N ASN A 52 6.05 5.98 -2.60
CA ASN A 52 5.55 6.94 -1.62
C ASN A 52 5.94 6.55 -0.18
N ILE A 53 5.90 5.26 0.15
CA ILE A 53 6.36 4.77 1.47
C ILE A 53 7.87 4.97 1.62
N ILE A 54 8.66 4.62 0.60
CA ILE A 54 10.13 4.83 0.60
C ILE A 54 10.47 6.31 0.78
N ASP A 55 9.82 7.20 0.02
CA ASP A 55 10.04 8.64 0.07
C ASP A 55 9.68 9.21 1.44
N PHE A 56 8.59 8.72 2.05
CA PHE A 56 8.24 9.05 3.42
C PHE A 56 9.34 8.66 4.41
N PHE A 57 9.87 7.43 4.33
CA PHE A 57 10.94 6.98 5.22
C PHE A 57 12.27 7.73 5.00
N ASN A 58 12.57 8.12 3.77
CA ASN A 58 13.76 8.93 3.47
C ASN A 58 13.70 10.33 4.12
N GLN A 59 12.50 10.83 4.40
CA GLN A 59 12.27 12.12 5.07
C GLN A 59 12.07 11.97 6.59
N LEU A 60 11.83 10.75 7.07
CA LEU A 60 11.60 10.47 8.47
C LEU A 60 12.88 10.68 9.28
N ASN A 61 12.76 11.36 10.41
CA ASN A 61 13.88 11.50 11.34
C ASN A 61 14.26 10.11 11.89
N PRO A 62 15.54 9.68 11.81
CA PRO A 62 15.95 8.36 12.31
C PRO A 62 15.70 8.11 13.80
N ARG A 63 15.46 9.17 14.59
CA ARG A 63 15.12 9.06 16.02
C ARG A 63 13.62 8.89 16.27
N GLU A 64 12.78 9.13 15.26
CA GLU A 64 11.34 8.92 15.37
C GLU A 64 11.00 7.44 15.24
N GLU A 65 9.93 7.05 15.93
CA GLU A 65 9.44 5.68 15.84
C GLU A 65 8.84 5.44 14.44
N ALA A 66 9.26 4.36 13.78
CA ALA A 66 8.74 3.99 12.46
C ALA A 66 7.21 3.84 12.51
N PRO A 67 6.46 4.64 11.72
CA PRO A 67 5.00 4.58 11.73
C PRO A 67 4.46 3.39 10.93
N ILE A 68 5.23 2.87 9.98
CA ILE A 68 4.89 1.67 9.24
C ILE A 68 5.93 0.61 9.59
N ARG A 69 5.47 -0.56 10.03
CA ARG A 69 6.31 -1.71 10.38
C ARG A 69 6.08 -2.87 9.44
N ASP A 70 4.83 -3.05 9.03
CA ASP A 70 4.40 -4.21 8.27
C ASP A 70 3.67 -3.77 7.00
N LEU A 71 3.93 -4.49 5.91
CA LEU A 71 3.16 -4.42 4.68
C LEU A 71 2.45 -5.76 4.50
N VAL A 72 1.13 -5.75 4.62
CA VAL A 72 0.28 -6.91 4.40
C VAL A 72 -0.33 -6.80 3.01
N VAL A 73 -0.03 -7.77 2.15
CA VAL A 73 -0.53 -7.80 0.78
C VAL A 73 -1.54 -8.92 0.63
N CYS A 74 -2.74 -8.59 0.16
CA CYS A 74 -3.89 -9.48 0.11
C CYS A 74 -4.66 -9.29 -1.19
N SER A 75 -5.53 -10.25 -1.52
CA SER A 75 -6.47 -10.14 -2.63
C SER A 75 -7.89 -9.97 -2.12
N GLN A 76 -8.69 -9.14 -2.81
CA GLN A 76 -10.14 -9.04 -2.55
C GLN A 76 -10.92 -10.17 -3.22
N ILE A 77 -10.26 -11.01 -4.02
CA ILE A 77 -10.89 -12.12 -4.74
C ILE A 77 -10.65 -13.40 -3.92
N PRO A 78 -11.70 -13.98 -3.31
CA PRO A 78 -11.54 -15.17 -2.48
C PRO A 78 -10.91 -16.34 -3.24
N GLY A 79 -9.90 -16.96 -2.64
CA GLY A 79 -9.20 -18.11 -3.22
C GLY A 79 -8.20 -17.78 -4.33
N ILE A 80 -8.06 -16.51 -4.73
CA ILE A 80 -7.14 -16.09 -5.80
C ILE A 80 -6.27 -14.95 -5.31
N TYR A 81 -4.98 -15.24 -5.06
CA TYR A 81 -4.00 -14.17 -4.80
C TYR A 81 -3.56 -13.51 -6.12
N ASN A 82 -3.17 -14.34 -7.09
CA ASN A 82 -2.82 -13.97 -8.45
C ASN A 82 -2.92 -15.23 -9.33
N LEU A 83 -3.21 -15.07 -10.63
CA LEU A 83 -3.19 -16.16 -11.61
C LEU A 83 -1.87 -16.24 -12.38
#